data_AF-A0A4Y9RGX3-F1
#
_entry.id   AF-A0A4Y9RGX3-F1
#
_cell.length_a   1.000
_cell.length_b   1.000
_cell.length_c   1.000
_cell.angle_alpha   90.00
_cell.angle_beta   90.00
_cell.angle_gamma   90.00
#
_symmetry.space_group_name_H-M   'P 1'
#
loop_
_entity.id
_entity.type
_entity.pdbx_description
1 polymer ?
#
loop_
_entity_poly.entity_id
_entity_poly.type
_entity_poly.pdbx_seq_one_letter_code
_entity_poly.pdbx_strand_id
1 'polypeptide(L)'
;MVLGAVAAALLFAVGFVGHDKLAPLAPAALQPAAPQPRVVDAQAQEIEALLAQASWVSLGGAGATVHILAHRHNETSARFLTEMAPRLADSGAEVRVTMFAPTDRDGVVQSTKAERATVAELWLTRDPALLERWLATDPARWTAAGLPSADEGVARTDVVDQGRRLAARLEGLFSAAGGRPGYPLVIWRGADGRLRACSCSDQRSWAVVLEDRARPDPAPTPMEAVPAAPPAPRRPAPPVTPAGQPYPDLPPPKAASSQRTSEAPAPAPAPRAQRSAPPPPAVAARPQAEPPARRESRPAPGRARPEAKRQDDSLFF
;
A
#
# COMPACT_ATOMS: atom_id res chain seq x y z
N MET A 1 2.81 -20.21 86.87
CA MET A 1 4.16 -19.77 86.45
C MET A 1 4.10 -19.51 84.96
N VAL A 2 3.84 -18.25 84.56
CA VAL A 2 4.80 -17.19 84.14
C VAL A 2 5.01 -17.28 82.60
N LEU A 3 4.31 -16.46 81.81
CA LEU A 3 4.66 -15.10 81.34
C LEU A 3 5.59 -15.13 80.11
N GLY A 4 5.24 -14.41 79.03
CA GLY A 4 6.16 -14.19 77.92
C GLY A 4 5.54 -13.62 76.65
N ALA A 5 5.09 -12.36 76.70
CA ALA A 5 4.79 -11.54 75.53
C ALA A 5 6.07 -11.08 74.83
N VAL A 6 6.08 -10.99 73.49
CA VAL A 6 6.91 -10.02 72.76
C VAL A 6 6.08 -9.44 71.62
N ALA A 7 5.67 -8.19 71.83
CA ALA A 7 5.24 -7.27 70.79
C ALA A 7 6.49 -6.67 70.13
N ALA A 8 6.50 -6.56 68.80
CA ALA A 8 7.44 -5.72 68.07
C ALA A 8 6.63 -4.83 67.12
N ALA A 9 6.55 -3.56 67.51
CA ALA A 9 6.01 -2.47 66.73
C ALA A 9 6.86 -2.22 65.49
N LEU A 10 6.22 -2.00 64.34
CA LEU A 10 6.86 -1.39 63.18
C LEU A 10 6.07 -0.15 62.79
N LEU A 11 6.79 0.97 62.92
CA LEU A 11 6.35 2.34 62.77
C LEU A 11 5.78 2.61 61.38
N PHE A 12 4.62 3.27 61.35
CA PHE A 12 4.13 4.02 60.20
C PHE A 12 5.04 5.23 59.97
N ALA A 13 5.83 5.21 58.91
CA ALA A 13 6.43 6.41 58.34
C ALA A 13 5.42 7.09 57.42
N VAL A 14 4.73 8.11 57.93
CA VAL A 14 3.93 9.03 57.12
C VAL A 14 4.90 10.00 56.44
N GLY A 15 5.24 9.71 55.18
CA GLY A 15 5.97 10.61 54.31
C GLY A 15 5.02 11.65 53.71
N PHE A 16 5.12 12.88 54.21
CA PHE A 16 4.51 14.08 53.64
C PHE A 16 5.17 14.36 52.28
N VAL A 17 4.49 14.04 51.17
CA VAL A 17 4.90 14.44 49.82
C VAL A 17 4.16 15.73 49.45
N GLY A 18 4.95 16.67 48.95
CA GLY A 18 4.62 18.08 48.80
C GLY A 18 3.44 18.39 47.89
N HIS A 19 2.96 19.62 48.07
CA HIS A 19 2.04 20.34 47.21
C HIS A 19 2.65 20.53 45.82
N ASP A 20 2.55 19.51 44.96
CA ASP A 20 2.71 19.70 43.53
C ASP A 20 1.41 20.21 42.93
N LYS A 21 1.55 21.34 42.25
CA LYS A 21 0.49 22.04 41.53
C LYS A 21 -0.23 21.05 40.61
N LEU A 22 -1.53 20.84 40.83
CA LEU A 22 -2.44 20.21 39.89
C LEU A 22 -2.42 21.03 38.59
N ALA A 23 -1.57 20.65 37.65
CA ALA A 23 -1.66 21.09 36.28
C ALA A 23 -3.05 20.67 35.75
N PRO A 24 -3.84 21.57 35.16
CA PRO A 24 -5.12 21.19 34.58
C PRO A 24 -4.87 20.12 33.52
N LEU A 25 -5.54 18.98 33.66
CA LEU A 25 -5.61 17.94 32.63
C LEU A 25 -6.04 18.62 31.34
N ALA A 26 -5.12 18.71 30.38
CA ALA A 26 -5.45 19.17 29.04
C ALA A 26 -6.61 18.30 28.52
N PRO A 27 -7.66 18.89 27.93
CA PRO A 27 -8.73 18.10 27.33
C PRO A 27 -8.09 17.14 26.32
N ALA A 28 -8.41 15.85 26.44
CA ALA A 28 -8.00 14.84 25.47
C ALA A 28 -8.33 15.39 24.08
N ALA A 29 -7.31 15.69 23.29
CA ALA A 29 -7.50 16.17 21.93
C ALA A 29 -8.43 15.18 21.22
N LEU A 30 -9.56 15.65 20.69
CA LEU A 30 -10.45 14.82 19.88
C LEU A 30 -9.59 14.19 18.78
N GLN A 31 -9.31 12.91 18.91
CA GLN A 31 -8.61 12.18 17.85
C GLN A 31 -9.51 12.20 16.62
N PRO A 32 -8.98 12.51 15.43
CA PRO A 32 -9.77 12.44 14.22
C PRO A 32 -10.35 11.03 14.07
N ALA A 33 -11.62 10.97 13.67
CA ALA A 33 -12.28 9.71 13.38
C ALA A 33 -11.47 8.93 12.34
N ALA A 34 -11.30 7.62 12.56
CA ALA A 34 -10.64 6.76 11.60
C ALA A 34 -11.32 6.88 10.23
N PRO A 35 -10.58 6.78 9.11
CA PRO A 35 -11.20 6.65 7.80
C PRO A 35 -12.06 5.39 7.80
N GLN A 36 -13.37 5.59 7.88
CA GLN A 36 -14.35 4.50 7.90
C GLN A 36 -14.47 3.92 6.49
N PRO A 37 -14.57 2.59 6.36
CA PRO A 37 -14.96 1.96 5.11
C PRO A 37 -16.20 2.63 4.50
N ARG A 38 -16.17 2.85 3.19
CA ARG A 38 -17.29 3.36 2.42
C ARG A 38 -17.88 2.24 1.60
N VAL A 39 -19.20 2.25 1.48
CA VAL A 39 -19.86 1.43 0.48
C VAL A 39 -19.76 2.13 -0.87
N VAL A 40 -19.34 1.39 -1.89
CA VAL A 40 -19.04 1.88 -3.24
C VAL A 40 -19.92 1.19 -4.29
N ASP A 41 -21.14 0.78 -3.92
CA ASP A 41 -22.03 0.00 -4.80
C ASP A 41 -22.39 0.73 -6.09
N ALA A 42 -22.55 2.06 -6.03
CA ALA A 42 -22.83 2.87 -7.22
C ALA A 42 -21.70 2.81 -8.26
N GLN A 43 -20.47 2.45 -7.84
CA GLN A 43 -19.29 2.29 -8.67
C GLN A 43 -18.89 0.82 -8.85
N ALA A 44 -19.66 -0.15 -8.30
CA ALA A 44 -19.20 -1.53 -8.16
C ALA A 44 -18.87 -2.19 -9.49
N GLN A 45 -19.75 -2.06 -10.49
CA GLN A 45 -19.51 -2.66 -11.80
C GLN A 45 -18.19 -2.20 -12.42
N GLU A 46 -17.88 -0.91 -12.30
CA GLU A 46 -16.66 -0.36 -12.88
C GLU A 46 -15.42 -0.76 -12.07
N ILE A 47 -15.50 -0.71 -10.74
CA ILE A 47 -14.43 -1.17 -9.85
C ILE A 47 -14.10 -2.64 -10.15
N GLU A 48 -15.10 -3.50 -10.26
CA GLU A 48 -14.90 -4.93 -10.55
C GLU A 48 -14.31 -5.17 -11.95
N ALA A 49 -14.75 -4.41 -12.96
CA ALA A 49 -14.17 -4.49 -14.30
C ALA A 49 -12.69 -4.07 -14.32
N LEU A 50 -12.31 -3.06 -13.54
CA LEU A 50 -10.92 -2.62 -13.38
C LEU A 50 -10.08 -3.67 -12.65
N LEU A 51 -10.61 -4.24 -11.56
CA LEU A 51 -9.92 -5.28 -10.79
C LEU A 51 -9.77 -6.59 -11.58
N ALA A 52 -10.71 -6.92 -12.46
CA ALA A 52 -10.62 -8.09 -13.34
C ALA A 52 -9.51 -7.95 -14.40
N GLN A 53 -9.19 -6.73 -14.82
CA GLN A 53 -8.11 -6.44 -15.77
C GLN A 53 -6.75 -6.27 -15.10
N ALA A 54 -6.72 -6.07 -13.78
CA ALA A 54 -5.50 -5.89 -13.02
C ALA A 54 -4.72 -7.21 -12.91
N SER A 55 -3.39 -7.10 -12.94
CA SER A 55 -2.54 -8.19 -12.47
C SER A 55 -2.28 -8.03 -10.97
N TRP A 56 -2.27 -9.15 -10.25
CA TRP A 56 -2.17 -9.18 -8.80
C TRP A 56 -1.36 -10.37 -8.33
N VAL A 57 -0.74 -10.23 -7.17
CA VAL A 57 -0.01 -11.28 -6.46
C VAL A 57 -0.92 -11.84 -5.38
N SER A 58 -1.03 -13.17 -5.30
CA SER A 58 -1.77 -13.81 -4.20
C SER A 58 -0.90 -13.84 -2.94
N LEU A 59 -1.46 -13.44 -1.79
CA LEU A 59 -0.87 -13.73 -0.49
C LEU A 59 -1.47 -14.98 0.17
N GLY A 60 -2.30 -15.73 -0.56
CA GLY A 60 -2.95 -16.94 -0.07
C GLY A 60 -4.45 -16.79 0.18
N GLY A 61 -5.03 -17.85 0.73
CA GLY A 61 -6.47 -18.02 0.92
C GLY A 61 -7.20 -18.48 -0.35
N ALA A 62 -8.45 -18.90 -0.17
CA ALA A 62 -9.32 -19.37 -1.26
C ALA A 62 -10.79 -18.93 -1.07
N GLY A 63 -11.06 -18.12 -0.05
CA GLY A 63 -12.38 -17.60 0.27
C GLY A 63 -12.66 -16.26 -0.39
N ALA A 64 -13.50 -15.45 0.26
CA ALA A 64 -13.91 -14.15 -0.25
C ALA A 64 -12.70 -13.24 -0.55
N THR A 65 -12.68 -12.67 -1.74
CA THR A 65 -11.55 -11.88 -2.22
C THR A 65 -11.42 -10.54 -1.50
N VAL A 66 -10.19 -10.19 -1.14
CA VAL A 66 -9.79 -8.86 -0.67
C VAL A 66 -8.72 -8.32 -1.61
N HIS A 67 -9.04 -7.23 -2.31
CA HIS A 67 -8.10 -6.55 -3.19
C HIS A 67 -7.37 -5.44 -2.42
N ILE A 68 -6.05 -5.42 -2.51
CA ILE A 68 -5.21 -4.40 -1.89
C ILE A 68 -4.40 -3.73 -3.00
N LEU A 69 -4.64 -2.43 -3.20
CA LEU A 69 -3.84 -1.60 -4.09
C LEU A 69 -2.85 -0.78 -3.24
N ALA A 70 -1.56 -0.90 -3.56
CA ALA A 70 -0.48 -0.32 -2.76
C ALA A 70 0.71 0.11 -3.64
N HIS A 71 1.53 1.01 -3.11
CA HIS A 71 2.83 1.34 -3.70
C HIS A 71 3.91 1.37 -2.62
N ARG A 72 5.17 1.20 -3.03
CA ARG A 72 6.27 0.91 -2.11
C ARG A 72 6.57 2.06 -1.15
N HIS A 73 6.65 3.27 -1.66
CA HIS A 73 7.08 4.44 -0.88
C HIS A 73 5.96 5.04 0.01
N ASN A 74 4.93 4.26 0.34
CA ASN A 74 3.91 4.64 1.31
C ASN A 74 4.04 3.78 2.57
N GLU A 75 4.46 4.39 3.68
CA GLU A 75 4.71 3.69 4.95
C GLU A 75 3.48 2.94 5.45
N THR A 76 2.29 3.51 5.24
CA THR A 76 1.05 2.88 5.69
C THR A 76 0.70 1.63 4.88
N SER A 77 1.00 1.64 3.57
CA SER A 77 0.86 0.50 2.68
C SER A 77 1.85 -0.60 3.06
N ALA A 78 3.11 -0.23 3.30
CA ALA A 78 4.12 -1.18 3.77
C ALA A 78 3.67 -1.87 5.06
N ARG A 79 3.25 -1.08 6.06
CA ARG A 79 2.78 -1.59 7.35
C ARG A 79 1.55 -2.50 7.20
N PHE A 80 0.58 -2.10 6.37
CA PHE A 80 -0.61 -2.92 6.11
C PHE A 80 -0.23 -4.28 5.49
N LEU A 81 0.64 -4.27 4.48
CA LEU A 81 1.06 -5.48 3.80
C LEU A 81 1.87 -6.42 4.71
N THR A 82 2.65 -5.90 5.66
CA THR A 82 3.46 -6.73 6.56
C THR A 82 2.70 -7.19 7.80
N GLU A 83 1.79 -6.38 8.35
CA GLU A 83 1.11 -6.68 9.62
C GLU A 83 -0.30 -7.25 9.43
N MET A 84 -1.04 -6.74 8.45
CA MET A 84 -2.48 -6.96 8.33
C MET A 84 -2.84 -7.94 7.22
N ALA A 85 -2.21 -7.82 6.05
CA ALA A 85 -2.50 -8.70 4.92
C ALA A 85 -2.28 -10.20 5.23
N PRO A 86 -1.24 -10.62 5.99
CA PRO A 86 -1.10 -12.02 6.39
C PRO A 86 -2.25 -12.50 7.26
N ARG A 87 -2.74 -11.67 8.19
CA ARG A 87 -3.87 -12.02 9.06
C ARG A 87 -5.18 -12.20 8.29
N LEU A 88 -5.36 -11.47 7.19
CA LEU A 88 -6.49 -11.66 6.28
C LEU A 88 -6.36 -12.98 5.51
N ALA A 89 -5.16 -13.32 5.04
CA ALA A 89 -4.92 -14.60 4.39
C ALA A 89 -5.14 -15.78 5.37
N ASP A 90 -4.66 -15.65 6.61
CA ASP A 90 -4.84 -16.62 7.69
C ASP A 90 -6.32 -16.79 8.09
N SER A 91 -7.16 -15.78 7.85
CA SER A 91 -8.62 -15.89 8.02
C SER A 91 -9.32 -16.61 6.85
N GLY A 92 -8.55 -17.11 5.88
CA GLY A 92 -9.05 -17.81 4.69
C GLY A 92 -9.44 -16.89 3.52
N ALA A 93 -9.34 -15.57 3.66
CA ALA A 93 -9.67 -14.63 2.59
C ALA A 93 -8.65 -14.75 1.45
N GLU A 94 -9.10 -14.70 0.19
CA GLU A 94 -8.18 -14.64 -0.94
C GLU A 94 -7.61 -13.21 -1.06
N VAL A 95 -6.39 -13.02 -0.59
CA VAL A 95 -5.77 -11.69 -0.55
C VAL A 95 -5.00 -11.44 -1.84
N ARG A 96 -5.47 -10.48 -2.64
CA ARG A 96 -4.91 -10.09 -3.94
C ARG A 96 -4.23 -8.73 -3.85
N VAL A 97 -2.92 -8.69 -3.96
CA VAL A 97 -2.13 -7.45 -3.90
C VAL A 97 -1.79 -6.97 -5.30
N THR A 98 -2.20 -5.75 -5.62
CA THR A 98 -1.80 -5.03 -6.83
C THR A 98 -0.82 -3.93 -6.44
N MET A 99 0.45 -4.10 -6.80
CA MET A 99 1.47 -3.08 -6.61
C MET A 99 1.49 -2.14 -7.83
N PHE A 100 1.68 -0.84 -7.63
CA PHE A 100 1.94 0.10 -8.71
C PHE A 100 3.10 1.03 -8.37
N ALA A 101 3.73 1.62 -9.40
CA ALA A 101 4.77 2.63 -9.25
C ALA A 101 4.14 4.01 -9.52
N PRO A 102 4.09 4.93 -8.54
CA PRO A 102 3.41 6.22 -8.74
C PRO A 102 3.99 7.02 -9.91
N THR A 103 3.14 7.84 -10.52
CA THR A 103 3.57 8.84 -11.51
C THR A 103 4.28 9.99 -10.82
N ASP A 104 5.17 10.65 -11.54
CA ASP A 104 5.82 11.88 -11.07
C ASP A 104 4.78 12.98 -10.82
N ARG A 105 5.03 13.80 -9.80
CA ARG A 105 4.11 14.87 -9.37
C ARG A 105 4.88 16.16 -9.19
N ASP A 106 4.44 17.24 -9.84
CA ASP A 106 5.05 18.57 -9.76
C ASP A 106 6.56 18.57 -10.07
N GLY A 107 6.99 17.73 -11.02
CA GLY A 107 8.39 17.54 -11.39
C GLY A 107 9.21 16.70 -10.39
N VAL A 108 8.59 16.21 -9.31
CA VAL A 108 9.21 15.33 -8.32
C VAL A 108 8.99 13.88 -8.71
N VAL A 109 10.09 13.16 -8.93
CA VAL A 109 10.09 11.73 -9.22
C VAL A 109 9.52 10.97 -8.02
N GLN A 110 8.44 10.22 -8.24
CA GLN A 110 7.76 9.47 -7.17
C GLN A 110 8.13 7.99 -7.13
N SER A 111 8.73 7.47 -8.21
CA SER A 111 9.16 6.08 -8.30
C SER A 111 10.58 5.93 -8.83
N THR A 112 11.33 4.99 -8.26
CA THR A 112 12.69 4.69 -8.72
C THR A 112 12.66 3.74 -9.92
N LYS A 113 13.78 3.65 -10.66
CA LYS A 113 13.92 2.64 -11.75
C LYS A 113 13.75 1.22 -11.21
N ALA A 114 14.34 0.93 -10.04
CA ALA A 114 14.23 -0.36 -9.38
C ALA A 114 12.78 -0.69 -9.00
N GLU A 115 12.02 0.28 -8.48
CA GLU A 115 10.59 0.10 -8.19
C GLU A 115 9.79 -0.22 -9.45
N ARG A 116 9.99 0.53 -10.54
CA ARG A 116 9.29 0.28 -11.81
C ARG A 116 9.62 -1.10 -12.38
N ALA A 117 10.90 -1.50 -12.35
CA ALA A 117 11.34 -2.83 -12.77
C ALA A 117 10.66 -3.95 -11.96
N THR A 118 10.57 -3.79 -10.64
CA THR A 118 9.90 -4.74 -9.75
C THR A 118 8.40 -4.78 -9.98
N VAL A 119 7.72 -3.64 -10.11
CA VAL A 119 6.28 -3.58 -10.39
C VAL A 119 5.97 -4.26 -11.72
N ALA A 120 6.73 -3.97 -12.78
CA ALA A 120 6.57 -4.64 -14.06
C ALA A 120 6.72 -6.15 -13.93
N GLU A 121 7.72 -6.62 -13.17
CA GLU A 121 7.93 -8.04 -12.94
C GLU A 121 6.76 -8.69 -12.19
N LEU A 122 6.28 -8.07 -11.12
CA LEU A 122 5.14 -8.58 -10.34
C LEU A 122 3.87 -8.67 -11.19
N TRP A 123 3.64 -7.72 -12.08
CA TRP A 123 2.48 -7.75 -12.98
C TRP A 123 2.57 -8.89 -14.02
N LEU A 124 3.78 -9.20 -14.48
CA LEU A 124 3.99 -10.23 -15.49
C LEU A 124 4.02 -11.65 -14.91
N THR A 125 4.63 -11.84 -13.73
CA THR A 125 4.86 -13.16 -13.15
C THR A 125 3.94 -13.50 -12.00
N ARG A 126 3.35 -12.49 -11.35
CA ARG A 126 2.56 -12.63 -10.12
C ARG A 126 3.33 -13.35 -8.98
N ASP A 127 4.66 -13.24 -8.97
CA ASP A 127 5.55 -13.95 -8.04
C ASP A 127 5.40 -13.43 -6.59
N PRO A 128 4.84 -14.25 -5.66
CA PRO A 128 4.72 -13.87 -4.26
C PRO A 128 6.07 -13.80 -3.55
N ALA A 129 7.06 -14.60 -3.95
CA ALA A 129 8.38 -14.58 -3.34
C ALA A 129 9.13 -13.29 -3.71
N LEU A 130 8.92 -12.75 -4.92
CA LEU A 130 9.43 -11.42 -5.27
C LEU A 130 8.78 -10.33 -4.42
N LEU A 131 7.46 -10.37 -4.24
CA LEU A 131 6.76 -9.39 -3.40
C LEU A 131 7.28 -9.43 -1.96
N GLU A 132 7.40 -10.63 -1.38
CA GLU A 132 7.92 -10.83 -0.03
C GLU A 132 9.35 -10.30 0.13
N ARG A 133 10.29 -10.75 -0.73
CA ARG A 133 11.68 -10.26 -0.70
C ARG A 133 11.75 -8.74 -0.87
N TRP A 134 10.92 -8.21 -1.76
CA TRP A 134 10.85 -6.78 -1.95
C TRP A 134 10.42 -6.12 -0.64
N LEU A 135 9.26 -6.48 -0.07
CA LEU A 135 8.71 -5.86 1.16
C LEU A 135 9.62 -6.02 2.38
N ALA A 136 10.37 -7.11 2.50
CA ALA A 136 11.31 -7.35 3.59
C ALA A 136 12.60 -6.51 3.49
N THR A 137 12.90 -5.92 2.33
CA THR A 137 14.10 -5.10 2.13
C THR A 137 13.82 -3.64 2.50
N ASP A 138 14.81 -2.91 3.02
CA ASP A 138 14.67 -1.45 3.16
C ASP A 138 14.44 -0.81 1.76
N PRO A 139 13.42 0.05 1.57
CA PRO A 139 13.16 0.70 0.28
C PRO A 139 14.40 1.37 -0.32
N ALA A 140 15.25 2.01 0.49
CA ALA A 140 16.46 2.70 0.05
C ALA A 140 17.58 1.75 -0.40
N ARG A 141 17.51 0.46 -0.02
CA ARG A 141 18.51 -0.57 -0.37
C ARG A 141 18.06 -1.48 -1.50
N TRP A 142 16.79 -1.39 -1.93
CA TRP A 142 16.29 -2.23 -3.00
C TRP A 142 16.82 -1.76 -4.36
N THR A 143 17.58 -2.64 -5.04
CA THR A 143 18.20 -2.33 -6.33
C THR A 143 17.53 -3.01 -7.53
N ALA A 144 16.59 -3.93 -7.30
CA ALA A 144 16.00 -4.80 -8.32
C ALA A 144 17.05 -5.59 -9.13
N ALA A 145 18.17 -5.96 -8.50
CA ALA A 145 19.24 -6.72 -9.16
C ALA A 145 18.69 -8.02 -9.80
N GLY A 146 19.01 -8.22 -11.08
CA GLY A 146 18.56 -9.37 -11.87
C GLY A 146 17.19 -9.21 -12.53
N LEU A 147 16.45 -8.12 -12.27
CA LEU A 147 15.19 -7.86 -12.96
C LEU A 147 15.41 -7.06 -14.25
N PRO A 148 14.67 -7.35 -15.34
CA PRO A 148 14.71 -6.53 -16.54
C PRO A 148 14.22 -5.10 -16.27
N SER A 149 14.90 -4.12 -16.87
CA SER A 149 14.48 -2.72 -16.80
C SER A 149 13.06 -2.54 -17.33
N ALA A 150 12.24 -1.77 -16.64
CA ALA A 150 10.92 -1.38 -17.13
C ALA A 150 10.99 -0.20 -18.13
N ASP A 151 12.08 0.57 -18.12
CA ASP A 151 12.21 1.84 -18.84
C ASP A 151 12.80 1.68 -20.25
N GLU A 152 13.33 0.51 -20.57
CA GLU A 152 14.07 0.25 -21.83
C GLU A 152 13.23 -0.48 -22.89
N GLY A 153 12.01 -0.92 -22.54
CA GLY A 153 11.16 -1.71 -23.44
C GLY A 153 9.67 -1.36 -23.31
N VAL A 154 9.02 -1.17 -24.46
CA VAL A 154 7.61 -0.74 -24.57
C VAL A 154 6.68 -1.58 -23.72
N ALA A 155 6.78 -2.92 -23.81
CA ALA A 155 5.89 -3.82 -23.09
C ALA A 155 5.94 -3.66 -21.55
N ARG A 156 7.13 -3.44 -20.97
CA ARG A 156 7.27 -3.29 -19.51
C ARG A 156 6.91 -1.88 -19.05
N THR A 157 7.18 -0.87 -19.87
CA THR A 157 6.69 0.50 -19.63
C THR A 157 5.17 0.54 -19.63
N ASP A 158 4.52 -0.11 -20.60
CA ASP A 158 3.05 -0.16 -20.70
C ASP A 158 2.39 -0.80 -19.49
N VAL A 159 3.00 -1.86 -18.94
CA VAL A 159 2.54 -2.52 -17.71
C VAL A 159 2.60 -1.57 -16.52
N VAL A 160 3.69 -0.82 -16.36
CA VAL A 160 3.81 0.18 -15.29
C VAL A 160 2.74 1.27 -15.43
N ASP A 161 2.52 1.74 -16.66
CA ASP A 161 1.51 2.75 -16.94
C ASP A 161 0.07 2.24 -16.79
N GLN A 162 -0.17 0.96 -17.07
CA GLN A 162 -1.45 0.31 -16.77
C GLN A 162 -1.72 0.30 -15.27
N GLY A 163 -0.72 -0.02 -14.45
CA GLY A 163 -0.84 0.05 -12.98
C GLY A 163 -1.14 1.47 -12.48
N ARG A 164 -0.51 2.48 -13.04
CA ARG A 164 -0.79 3.90 -12.72
C ARG A 164 -2.21 4.31 -13.07
N ARG A 165 -2.68 3.96 -14.28
CA ARG A 165 -4.05 4.27 -14.73
C ARG A 165 -5.09 3.56 -13.87
N LEU A 166 -4.86 2.29 -13.55
CA LEU A 166 -5.70 1.52 -12.63
C LEU A 166 -5.81 2.23 -11.28
N ALA A 167 -4.67 2.60 -10.68
CA ALA A 167 -4.64 3.26 -9.39
C ALA A 167 -5.39 4.60 -9.40
N ALA A 168 -5.10 5.46 -10.37
CA ALA A 168 -5.78 6.74 -10.53
C ALA A 168 -7.29 6.58 -10.73
N ARG A 169 -7.73 5.57 -11.51
CA ARG A 169 -9.16 5.34 -11.75
C ARG A 169 -9.87 4.84 -10.49
N LEU A 170 -9.30 3.86 -9.79
CA LEU A 170 -9.88 3.34 -8.54
C LEU A 170 -9.93 4.41 -7.45
N GLU A 171 -8.89 5.24 -7.32
CA GLU A 171 -8.85 6.38 -6.40
C GLU A 171 -9.95 7.40 -6.72
N GLY A 172 -10.17 7.69 -8.01
CA GLY A 172 -11.25 8.57 -8.47
C GLY A 172 -12.64 8.01 -8.15
N LEU A 173 -12.88 6.72 -8.40
CA LEU A 173 -14.15 6.05 -8.09
C LEU A 173 -14.42 6.03 -6.58
N PHE A 174 -13.41 5.74 -5.77
CA PHE A 174 -13.52 5.80 -4.32
C PHE A 174 -13.81 7.22 -3.82
N SER A 175 -13.15 8.23 -4.39
CA SER A 175 -13.38 9.63 -4.05
C SER A 175 -14.80 10.09 -4.42
N ALA A 176 -15.31 9.65 -5.58
CA ALA A 176 -16.69 9.91 -6.01
C ALA A 176 -17.73 9.29 -5.06
N ALA A 177 -17.39 8.21 -4.37
CA ALA A 177 -18.21 7.61 -3.32
C ALA A 177 -18.06 8.31 -1.94
N GLY A 178 -17.38 9.46 -1.88
CA GLY A 178 -17.11 10.18 -0.63
C GLY A 178 -15.97 9.57 0.20
N GLY A 179 -15.16 8.72 -0.41
CA GLY A 179 -13.90 8.23 0.15
C GLY A 179 -12.83 9.32 0.17
N ARG A 180 -11.85 9.19 1.08
CA ARG A 180 -10.67 10.06 1.07
C ARG A 180 -9.54 9.35 0.32
N PRO A 181 -8.99 9.93 -0.75
CA PRO A 181 -7.89 9.31 -1.49
C PRO A 181 -6.71 8.98 -0.56
N GLY A 182 -6.07 7.85 -0.81
CA GLY A 182 -4.94 7.39 -0.01
C GLY A 182 -4.68 5.89 -0.19
N TYR A 183 -3.50 5.48 0.27
CA TYR A 183 -3.03 4.09 0.16
C TYR A 183 -2.68 3.54 1.55
N PRO A 184 -2.90 2.23 1.79
CA PRO A 184 -3.40 1.25 0.84
C PRO A 184 -4.90 1.45 0.55
N LEU A 185 -5.32 1.27 -0.71
CA LEU A 185 -6.72 1.20 -1.06
C LEU A 185 -7.15 -0.27 -1.02
N VAL A 186 -7.97 -0.61 -0.03
CA VAL A 186 -8.47 -1.99 0.17
C VAL A 186 -9.92 -2.04 -0.27
N ILE A 187 -10.27 -3.05 -1.07
CA ILE A 187 -11.61 -3.25 -1.66
C ILE A 187 -12.06 -4.68 -1.40
N TRP A 188 -13.26 -4.87 -0.87
CA TRP A 188 -13.83 -6.19 -0.58
C TRP A 188 -15.36 -6.15 -0.64
N ARG A 189 -15.99 -7.32 -0.85
CA ARG A 189 -17.44 -7.46 -0.65
C ARG A 189 -17.70 -7.88 0.78
N GLY A 190 -18.33 -7.06 1.61
CA GLY A 190 -18.59 -7.42 3.00
C GLY A 190 -19.67 -8.50 3.18
N ALA A 191 -19.96 -8.88 4.42
CA ALA A 191 -20.88 -9.98 4.74
C ALA A 191 -22.36 -9.70 4.36
N ASP A 192 -22.71 -8.45 4.06
CA ASP A 192 -24.02 -8.06 3.51
C ASP A 192 -24.02 -8.03 1.97
N GLY A 193 -22.96 -8.54 1.33
CA GLY A 193 -22.80 -8.58 -0.12
C GLY A 193 -22.40 -7.24 -0.76
N ARG A 194 -22.35 -6.14 0.00
CA ARG A 194 -22.07 -4.80 -0.51
C ARG A 194 -20.58 -4.59 -0.75
N LEU A 195 -20.24 -3.88 -1.82
CA LEU A 195 -18.83 -3.58 -2.13
C LEU A 195 -18.36 -2.43 -1.25
N ARG A 196 -17.28 -2.64 -0.52
CA ARG A 196 -16.68 -1.67 0.40
C ARG A 196 -15.25 -1.33 -0.02
N ALA A 197 -14.84 -0.11 0.30
CA ALA A 197 -13.47 0.35 0.13
C ALA A 197 -13.00 1.25 1.29
N CYS A 198 -11.71 1.19 1.63
CA CYS A 198 -11.04 2.21 2.45
C CYS A 198 -9.60 2.48 1.99
N SER A 199 -9.11 3.70 2.24
CA SER A 199 -7.69 4.08 2.16
C SER A 199 -6.90 3.63 3.41
N CYS A 200 -7.30 2.49 3.98
CA CYS A 200 -7.19 2.00 5.36
C CYS A 200 -5.89 2.38 6.10
N SER A 201 -5.78 3.65 6.49
CA SER A 201 -4.52 4.21 6.98
C SER A 201 -4.30 4.07 8.49
N ASP A 202 -5.32 3.61 9.20
CA ASP A 202 -5.39 3.49 10.66
C ASP A 202 -5.75 2.05 11.05
N GLN A 203 -5.12 1.49 12.09
CA GLN A 203 -5.41 0.14 12.60
C GLN A 203 -6.90 -0.08 12.94
N ARG A 204 -7.63 0.97 13.35
CA ARG A 204 -9.08 0.91 13.58
C ARG A 204 -9.85 0.54 12.32
N SER A 205 -9.41 1.02 11.15
CA SER A 205 -10.01 0.64 9.86
C SER A 205 -9.70 -0.81 9.48
N TRP A 206 -8.57 -1.35 9.94
CA TRP A 206 -8.17 -2.74 9.67
C TRP A 206 -9.06 -3.73 10.40
N ALA A 207 -9.40 -3.42 11.67
CA ALA A 207 -10.31 -4.24 12.46
C ALA A 207 -11.67 -4.46 11.76
N VAL A 208 -12.20 -3.42 11.11
CA VAL A 208 -13.47 -3.52 10.35
C VAL A 208 -13.33 -4.50 9.18
N VAL A 209 -12.21 -4.48 8.45
CA VAL A 209 -11.98 -5.43 7.35
C VAL A 209 -11.93 -6.87 7.88
N LEU A 210 -11.16 -7.12 8.95
CA LEU A 210 -11.08 -8.44 9.56
C LEU A 210 -12.43 -8.91 10.08
N GLU A 211 -13.20 -8.05 10.74
CA GLU A 211 -14.52 -8.40 11.27
C GLU A 211 -15.49 -8.74 10.13
N ASP A 212 -15.51 -7.97 9.05
CA ASP A 212 -16.33 -8.26 7.86
C ASP A 212 -15.89 -9.54 7.13
N ARG A 213 -14.65 -10.00 7.29
CA ARG A 213 -14.13 -11.26 6.73
C ARG A 213 -14.32 -12.46 7.66
N ALA A 214 -14.32 -12.25 8.97
CA ALA A 214 -14.56 -13.31 9.95
C ALA A 214 -16.03 -13.74 9.98
N ARG A 215 -16.95 -12.90 9.49
CA ARG A 215 -18.36 -13.25 9.35
C ARG A 215 -18.53 -14.26 8.20
N PRO A 216 -19.29 -15.35 8.41
CA PRO A 216 -19.63 -16.28 7.33
C PRO A 216 -20.28 -15.52 6.18
N ASP A 217 -19.96 -15.94 4.95
CA ASP A 217 -20.71 -15.46 3.80
C ASP A 217 -22.20 -15.73 4.03
N PRO A 218 -23.09 -14.78 3.70
CA PRO A 218 -24.51 -15.02 3.81
C PRO A 218 -24.81 -16.24 2.94
N ALA A 219 -25.49 -17.23 3.53
CA ALA A 219 -26.03 -18.34 2.76
C ALA A 219 -26.78 -17.75 1.56
N PRO A 220 -26.67 -18.33 0.35
CA PRO A 220 -27.45 -17.86 -0.77
C PRO A 220 -28.90 -17.77 -0.29
N THR A 221 -29.46 -16.57 -0.30
CA THR A 221 -30.89 -16.41 -0.04
C THR A 221 -31.59 -17.37 -0.97
N PRO A 222 -32.47 -18.27 -0.47
CA PRO A 222 -33.31 -19.05 -1.36
C PRO A 222 -33.99 -18.02 -2.23
N MET A 223 -33.60 -17.98 -3.51
CA MET A 223 -34.33 -17.17 -4.49
C MET A 223 -35.79 -17.55 -4.29
N GLU A 224 -36.57 -16.54 -3.97
CA GLU A 224 -38.02 -16.55 -4.04
C GLU A 224 -38.43 -17.47 -5.18
N ALA A 225 -39.07 -18.58 -4.81
CA ALA A 225 -39.45 -19.63 -5.74
C ALA A 225 -40.30 -18.97 -6.81
N VAL A 226 -39.69 -18.70 -7.97
CA VAL A 226 -40.42 -18.34 -9.18
C VAL A 226 -41.42 -19.48 -9.37
N PRO A 227 -42.75 -19.22 -9.36
CA PRO A 227 -43.72 -20.27 -9.58
C PRO A 227 -43.38 -20.94 -10.90
N ALA A 228 -43.15 -22.26 -10.82
CA ALA A 228 -42.75 -23.06 -11.96
C ALA A 228 -43.73 -22.82 -13.12
N ALA A 229 -43.22 -22.27 -14.21
CA ALA A 229 -43.96 -22.25 -15.47
C ALA A 229 -44.33 -23.69 -15.84
N PRO A 230 -45.54 -23.95 -16.38
CA PRO A 230 -45.94 -25.28 -16.79
C PRO A 230 -44.95 -25.85 -17.82
N PRO A 231 -44.73 -27.18 -17.84
CA PRO A 231 -43.69 -27.79 -18.63
C PRO A 231 -43.91 -27.54 -20.13
N ALA A 232 -42.92 -26.95 -20.77
CA ALA A 232 -42.86 -26.85 -22.22
C ALA A 232 -42.80 -28.27 -22.84
N PRO A 233 -43.38 -28.49 -24.03
CA PRO A 233 -43.30 -29.77 -24.72
C PRO A 233 -41.85 -30.16 -25.00
N ARG A 234 -41.50 -31.41 -24.70
CA ARG A 234 -40.16 -31.98 -24.87
C ARG A 234 -39.70 -31.85 -26.32
N ARG A 235 -38.67 -31.03 -26.56
CA ARG A 235 -37.86 -31.11 -27.78
C ARG A 235 -37.00 -32.39 -27.74
N PRO A 236 -36.84 -33.12 -28.86
CA PRO A 236 -35.89 -34.21 -28.95
C PRO A 236 -34.47 -33.71 -28.67
N ALA A 237 -33.69 -34.52 -27.96
CA ALA A 237 -32.29 -34.25 -27.67
C ALA A 237 -31.48 -34.15 -28.98
N PRO A 238 -30.56 -33.18 -29.12
CA PRO A 238 -29.58 -33.23 -30.19
C PRO A 238 -28.64 -34.44 -30.00
N PRO A 239 -28.14 -35.04 -31.08
CA PRO A 239 -27.20 -36.16 -31.00
C PRO A 239 -25.92 -35.74 -30.28
N VAL A 240 -25.42 -36.65 -29.44
CA VAL A 240 -24.17 -36.52 -28.69
C VAL A 240 -23.02 -36.47 -29.68
N THR A 241 -22.33 -35.33 -29.76
CA THR A 241 -21.04 -35.22 -30.46
C THR A 241 -19.95 -35.78 -29.54
N PRO A 242 -19.12 -36.74 -30.01
CA PRO A 242 -17.97 -37.20 -29.25
C PRO A 242 -16.95 -36.10 -29.03
N ALA A 243 -16.22 -36.25 -27.93
CA ALA A 243 -15.22 -35.36 -27.38
C ALA A 243 -14.18 -34.80 -28.37
N GLY A 244 -13.75 -33.58 -28.07
CA GLY A 244 -12.37 -33.09 -28.16
C GLY A 244 -11.62 -33.38 -29.45
N GLN A 245 -11.47 -32.34 -30.29
CA GLN A 245 -10.35 -32.37 -31.23
C GLN A 245 -9.03 -32.44 -30.45
N PRO A 246 -8.09 -33.33 -30.83
CA PRO A 246 -6.79 -33.39 -30.20
C PRO A 246 -6.06 -32.06 -30.41
N TYR A 247 -5.52 -31.54 -29.31
CA TYR A 247 -4.61 -30.39 -29.34
C TYR A 247 -3.41 -30.76 -30.23
N PRO A 248 -2.95 -29.90 -31.14
CA PRO A 248 -1.78 -30.21 -31.96
C PRO A 248 -0.54 -30.34 -31.07
N ASP A 249 0.20 -31.44 -31.23
CA ASP A 249 1.52 -31.62 -30.64
C ASP A 249 2.45 -30.51 -31.14
N LEU A 250 2.78 -29.57 -30.25
CA LEU A 250 3.83 -28.60 -30.48
C LEU A 250 5.18 -29.33 -30.33
N PRO A 251 6.09 -29.25 -31.31
CA PRO A 251 7.42 -29.81 -31.17
C PRO A 251 8.14 -29.15 -29.98
N PRO A 252 8.93 -29.90 -29.20
CA PRO A 252 9.69 -29.33 -28.11
C PRO A 252 10.61 -28.23 -28.65
N PRO A 253 10.81 -27.12 -27.91
CA PRO A 253 11.72 -26.07 -28.32
C PRO A 253 13.11 -26.68 -28.56
N LYS A 254 13.67 -26.45 -29.75
CA LYS A 254 15.05 -26.83 -30.09
C LYS A 254 15.96 -26.26 -29.01
N ALA A 255 16.62 -27.15 -28.26
CA ALA A 255 17.75 -26.76 -27.43
C ALA A 255 18.75 -26.02 -28.31
N ALA A 256 18.97 -24.74 -28.03
CA ALA A 256 20.06 -24.01 -28.64
C ALA A 256 21.36 -24.76 -28.29
N SER A 257 22.02 -25.28 -29.32
CA SER A 257 23.35 -25.86 -29.20
C SER A 257 24.26 -24.84 -28.54
N SER A 258 24.68 -25.13 -27.30
CA SER A 258 25.77 -24.42 -26.66
C SER A 258 27.05 -24.73 -27.43
N GLN A 259 27.31 -23.99 -28.50
CA GLN A 259 28.63 -23.95 -29.11
C GLN A 259 29.51 -23.09 -28.20
N ARG A 260 30.02 -23.75 -27.17
CA ARG A 260 30.98 -23.24 -26.21
C ARG A 260 32.33 -23.14 -26.94
N THR A 261 32.62 -21.99 -27.54
CA THR A 261 34.01 -21.64 -27.87
C THR A 261 34.72 -21.41 -26.55
N SER A 262 35.52 -22.39 -26.13
CA SER A 262 36.55 -22.21 -25.13
C SER A 262 37.58 -21.22 -25.68
N GLU A 263 37.43 -19.95 -25.35
CA GLU A 263 38.54 -19.01 -25.32
C GLU A 263 38.76 -18.62 -23.86
N ALA A 264 39.92 -18.98 -23.34
CA ALA A 264 40.30 -18.73 -21.97
C ALA A 264 40.41 -17.21 -21.74
N PRO A 265 39.78 -16.65 -20.68
CA PRO A 265 39.99 -15.26 -20.34
C PRO A 265 41.43 -15.07 -19.84
N ALA A 266 42.14 -14.12 -20.44
CA ALA A 266 43.43 -13.64 -19.95
C ALA A 266 43.30 -13.14 -18.49
N PRO A 267 44.34 -13.32 -17.66
CA PRO A 267 44.31 -12.87 -16.27
C PRO A 267 44.12 -11.35 -16.19
N ALA A 268 43.24 -10.93 -15.28
CA ALA A 268 42.95 -9.53 -15.00
C ALA A 268 44.23 -8.74 -14.63
N PRO A 269 44.40 -7.50 -15.13
CA PRO A 269 45.46 -6.63 -14.62
C PRO A 269 45.20 -6.29 -13.16
N ALA A 270 46.25 -6.41 -12.35
CA ALA A 270 46.25 -6.10 -10.92
C ALA A 270 45.74 -4.66 -10.64
N PRO A 271 45.07 -4.42 -9.51
CA PRO A 271 44.62 -3.08 -9.13
C PRO A 271 45.84 -2.17 -8.96
N ARG A 272 45.91 -1.10 -9.78
CA ARG A 272 46.83 0.00 -9.54
C ARG A 272 46.49 0.62 -8.18
N ALA A 273 47.45 0.61 -7.27
CA ALA A 273 47.42 1.42 -6.06
C ALA A 273 47.14 2.89 -6.45
N GLN A 274 45.97 3.40 -6.05
CA GLN A 274 45.68 4.83 -6.09
C GLN A 274 46.69 5.51 -5.17
N ARG A 275 47.58 6.32 -5.76
CA ARG A 275 48.40 7.26 -5.02
C ARG A 275 47.47 8.22 -4.29
N SER A 276 47.56 8.22 -2.97
CA SER A 276 46.95 9.20 -2.09
C SER A 276 47.31 10.61 -2.59
N ALA A 277 46.29 11.43 -2.85
CA ALA A 277 46.47 12.86 -3.06
C ALA A 277 47.03 13.50 -1.77
N PRO A 278 47.91 14.51 -1.87
CA PRO A 278 48.38 15.24 -0.71
C PRO A 278 47.22 15.99 -0.03
N PRO A 279 47.26 16.13 1.31
CA PRO A 279 46.22 16.86 2.04
C PRO A 279 46.23 18.36 1.65
N PRO A 280 45.05 19.02 1.63
CA PRO A 280 44.98 20.46 1.42
C PRO A 280 45.66 21.21 2.58
N PRO A 281 46.21 22.42 2.33
CA PRO A 281 46.86 23.22 3.35
C PRO A 281 45.87 23.64 4.45
N ALA A 282 46.37 23.67 5.69
CA ALA A 282 45.63 24.09 6.87
C ALA A 282 45.08 25.52 6.71
N VAL A 283 43.76 25.64 6.76
CA VAL A 283 43.10 26.95 6.84
C VAL A 283 43.36 27.52 8.24
N ALA A 284 44.08 28.63 8.29
CA ALA A 284 44.31 29.40 9.49
C ALA A 284 42.98 29.77 10.17
N ALA A 285 42.94 29.60 11.49
CA ALA A 285 41.80 29.95 12.33
C ALA A 285 41.42 31.42 12.13
N ARG A 286 40.17 31.67 11.70
CA ARG A 286 39.55 32.99 11.78
C ARG A 286 39.19 33.28 13.24
N PRO A 287 39.41 34.50 13.75
CA PRO A 287 38.98 34.89 15.08
C PRO A 287 37.46 34.81 15.20
N GLN A 288 36.98 34.25 16.33
CA GLN A 288 35.57 34.16 16.67
C GLN A 288 34.99 35.56 16.81
N ALA A 289 33.98 35.86 15.99
CA ALA A 289 33.12 37.02 16.18
C ALA A 289 32.15 36.73 17.34
N GLU A 290 32.09 37.71 18.24
CA GLU A 290 31.25 37.83 19.43
C GLU A 290 29.75 37.61 19.13
N PRO A 291 28.97 36.99 20.04
CA PRO A 291 27.55 36.80 19.82
C PRO A 291 26.80 38.14 19.95
N PRO A 292 25.92 38.52 19.01
CA PRO A 292 25.12 39.72 19.17
C PRO A 292 24.11 39.56 20.30
N ALA A 293 24.07 40.56 21.17
CA ALA A 293 23.11 40.72 22.26
C ALA A 293 21.65 40.58 21.77
N ARG A 294 20.83 39.95 22.62
CA ARG A 294 19.36 39.85 22.48
C ARG A 294 18.77 41.23 22.16
N ARG A 295 18.27 41.39 20.93
CA ARG A 295 17.41 42.51 20.56
C ARG A 295 15.98 42.16 20.97
N GLU A 296 15.44 42.94 21.90
CA GLU A 296 14.04 42.88 22.30
C GLU A 296 13.11 43.04 21.09
N SER A 297 12.12 42.16 21.04
CA SER A 297 11.10 42.08 20.00
C SER A 297 10.20 43.31 20.04
N ARG A 298 10.36 44.22 19.08
CA ARG A 298 9.41 45.30 18.80
C ARG A 298 8.20 44.72 18.02
N PRO A 299 6.95 45.01 18.40
CA PRO A 299 5.78 44.53 17.67
C PRO A 299 5.66 45.20 16.28
N ALA A 300 5.33 44.39 15.28
CA ALA A 300 5.15 44.81 13.90
C ALA A 300 3.84 45.60 13.70
N PRO A 301 3.80 46.62 12.83
CA PRO A 301 2.55 47.28 12.44
C PRO A 301 1.72 46.35 11.53
N GLY A 302 0.41 46.34 11.78
CA GLY A 302 -0.56 45.47 11.13
C GLY A 302 -0.61 45.60 9.61
N ARG A 303 -0.65 44.46 8.92
CA ARG A 303 -1.02 44.38 7.50
C ARG A 303 -2.51 44.65 7.34
N ALA A 304 -2.83 45.72 6.62
CA ALA A 304 -4.18 45.97 6.12
C ALA A 304 -4.63 44.85 5.16
N ARG A 305 -5.92 44.52 5.24
CA ARG A 305 -6.63 43.56 4.38
C ARG A 305 -6.67 44.08 2.93
N PRO A 306 -6.46 43.23 1.91
CA PRO A 306 -6.69 43.64 0.53
C PRO A 306 -8.20 43.83 0.29
N GLU A 307 -8.52 44.97 -0.32
CA GLU A 307 -9.86 45.43 -0.68
C GLU A 307 -10.35 44.69 -1.93
N ALA A 308 -11.58 44.19 -1.89
CA ALA A 308 -12.19 43.48 -3.01
C ALA A 308 -12.55 44.47 -4.13
N LYS A 309 -11.96 44.30 -5.32
CA LYS A 309 -12.39 45.01 -6.53
C LYS A 309 -13.73 44.44 -6.98
N ARG A 310 -14.77 45.29 -7.04
CA ARG A 310 -16.01 45.01 -7.78
C ARG A 310 -15.68 44.98 -9.27
N GLN A 311 -16.17 43.95 -9.94
CA GLN A 311 -16.11 43.78 -11.38
C GLN A 311 -17.44 44.31 -11.92
N ASP A 312 -17.39 45.38 -12.72
CA ASP A 312 -18.56 45.97 -13.35
C ASP A 312 -19.07 45.03 -14.46
N ASP A 313 -20.33 44.61 -14.29
CA ASP A 313 -21.14 44.00 -15.33
C ASP A 313 -21.45 45.06 -16.39
N SER A 314 -20.95 44.86 -17.60
CA SER A 314 -21.34 45.65 -18.77
C SER A 314 -21.17 44.86 -20.05
N LEU A 315 -22.33 44.61 -20.67
CA LEU A 315 -22.57 44.47 -22.11
C LEU A 315 -22.39 43.09 -22.74
N PHE A 316 -23.52 42.36 -22.80
CA PHE A 316 -23.91 41.60 -23.98
C PHE A 316 -25.14 42.27 -24.61
N PHE A 317 -25.00 42.72 -25.85
CA PHE A 317 -26.06 42.79 -26.85
C PHE A 317 -25.88 41.59 -27.78
#